data_AF-A0A2M8HS46-F1
#
_entry.id   AF-A0A2M8HS46-F1
#
_cell.length_a   1.000
_cell.length_b   1.000
_cell.length_c   1.000
_cell.angle_alpha   90.00
_cell.angle_beta   90.00
_cell.angle_gamma   90.00
#
_symmetry.space_group_name_H-M   'P 1'
#
loop_
_entity.id
_entity.type
_entity.pdbx_description
1 polymer ?
#
loop_
_entity_poly.entity_id
_entity_poly.type
_entity_poly.pdbx_seq_one_letter_code
_entity_poly.pdbx_strand_id
1 'polypeptide(L)'
;MPSKRIISGLTKRKFGNYPDTPEVSELSFLRNGVDIRLEYAKILVSLWSHACMADGAFHEKEGNLVGEMVKALFEPGSILSDYKDSKAEVVDVLSEVFDSPLPMKTITKVVEGNDQYALNFYEDAVCIVSTDGKLKKDEREFLDELAVEFQLSQIDKHQVEKRYDIH
;
A
#
# COMPACT_ATOMS: atom_id res chain seq x y z
N MET A 1 -8.75 -6.91 19.59
CA MET A 1 -9.04 -7.65 18.34
C MET A 1 -9.31 -6.60 17.28
N PRO A 2 -8.57 -6.57 16.15
CA PRO A 2 -8.93 -5.66 15.05
C PRO A 2 -10.38 -5.93 14.66
N SER A 3 -11.17 -4.86 14.58
CA SER A 3 -12.62 -4.95 14.42
C SER A 3 -12.95 -5.76 13.17
N LYS A 4 -13.80 -6.80 13.30
CA LYS A 4 -14.25 -7.66 12.19
C LYS A 4 -14.72 -6.86 10.95
N ARG A 5 -15.08 -5.58 11.12
CA ARG A 5 -15.38 -4.64 10.03
C ARG A 5 -14.19 -4.36 9.10
N ILE A 6 -12.98 -4.14 9.62
CA ILE A 6 -11.78 -3.81 8.83
C ILE A 6 -11.41 -5.00 7.94
N ILE A 7 -11.41 -6.21 8.50
CA ILE A 7 -11.16 -7.47 7.77
C ILE A 7 -12.28 -7.79 6.77
N SER A 8 -13.54 -7.50 7.10
CA SER A 8 -14.66 -7.67 6.16
C SER A 8 -14.66 -6.64 5.02
N GLY A 9 -14.09 -5.46 5.24
CA GLY A 9 -13.82 -4.46 4.21
C GLY A 9 -12.67 -4.88 3.30
N LEU A 10 -11.64 -5.54 3.84
CA LEU A 10 -10.54 -6.15 3.07
C LEU A 10 -10.99 -7.33 2.20
N THR A 11 -11.93 -8.15 2.66
CA THR A 11 -12.49 -9.28 1.87
C THR A 11 -13.62 -8.88 0.91
N LYS A 12 -14.33 -7.77 1.18
CA LYS A 12 -15.31 -7.17 0.22
C LYS A 12 -14.67 -6.23 -0.79
N ARG A 13 -13.51 -5.64 -0.47
CA ARG A 13 -12.58 -5.15 -1.47
C ARG A 13 -12.20 -6.38 -2.28
N LYS A 14 -12.78 -6.52 -3.47
CA LYS A 14 -12.08 -7.27 -4.50
C LYS A 14 -10.70 -6.63 -4.55
N PHE A 15 -9.67 -7.31 -4.04
CA PHE A 15 -8.29 -6.97 -4.37
C PHE A 15 -8.10 -6.96 -5.92
N GLY A 16 -9.06 -7.51 -6.68
CA GLY A 16 -9.24 -7.31 -8.12
C GLY A 16 -9.93 -6.00 -8.55
N ASN A 17 -9.70 -4.87 -7.88
CA ASN A 17 -10.00 -3.53 -8.41
C ASN A 17 -8.75 -2.65 -8.52
N TYR A 18 -7.54 -3.22 -8.35
CA TYR A 18 -6.40 -2.69 -9.09
C TYR A 18 -6.74 -2.89 -10.57
N PRO A 19 -6.72 -1.84 -11.41
CA PRO A 19 -6.93 -2.02 -12.85
C PRO A 19 -6.00 -3.11 -13.38
N ASP A 20 -6.46 -3.85 -14.39
CA ASP A 20 -5.68 -4.87 -15.11
C ASP A 20 -4.38 -4.25 -15.60
N THR A 21 -3.32 -4.30 -14.77
CA THR A 21 -2.10 -3.51 -14.91
C THR A 21 -2.34 -1.97 -15.02
N PRO A 22 -1.43 -1.13 -14.53
CA PRO A 22 -1.33 0.22 -15.10
C PRO A 22 -1.13 0.06 -16.60
N GLU A 23 -1.83 0.85 -17.43
CA GLU A 23 -1.50 0.84 -18.86
C GLU A 23 0.01 1.02 -19.00
N VAL A 24 0.64 0.19 -19.84
CA VAL A 24 2.11 0.11 -20.02
C VAL A 24 2.76 1.48 -20.30
N SER A 25 1.96 2.51 -20.62
CA SER A 25 2.34 3.92 -20.73
C SER A 25 2.73 4.58 -19.39
N GLU A 26 2.02 4.30 -18.29
CA GLU A 26 2.21 4.97 -16.98
C GLU A 26 3.44 4.48 -16.22
N LEU A 27 3.86 3.24 -16.48
CA LEU A 27 5.09 2.65 -15.94
C LEU A 27 6.23 2.61 -16.96
N SER A 28 6.16 3.44 -18.00
CA SER A 28 7.15 3.52 -19.07
C SER A 28 8.57 3.91 -18.59
N PHE A 29 8.72 4.44 -17.37
CA PHE A 29 10.02 4.66 -16.74
C PHE A 29 10.70 3.36 -16.24
N LEU A 30 9.95 2.26 -16.09
CA LEU A 30 10.47 0.93 -15.68
C LEU A 30 10.94 0.08 -16.88
N ARG A 31 10.97 0.67 -18.07
CA ARG A 31 11.12 -0.03 -19.35
C ARG A 31 12.56 -0.43 -19.65
N ASN A 32 13.06 -1.50 -19.02
CA ASN A 32 14.21 -2.28 -19.46
C ASN A 32 14.19 -3.71 -18.89
N GLY A 33 13.44 -4.63 -19.50
CA GLY A 33 13.54 -6.08 -19.22
C GLY A 33 13.08 -6.55 -17.81
N VAL A 34 12.48 -5.67 -17.02
CA VAL A 34 11.97 -5.94 -15.67
C VAL A 34 10.47 -6.22 -15.72
N ASP A 35 9.97 -7.21 -14.98
CA ASP A 35 8.53 -7.42 -14.84
C ASP A 35 7.93 -6.26 -14.04
N ILE A 36 7.19 -5.42 -14.76
CA ILE A 36 6.53 -4.20 -14.29
C ILE A 36 5.62 -4.47 -13.07
N ARG A 37 5.03 -5.67 -12.99
CA ARG A 37 4.13 -6.06 -11.89
C ARG A 37 4.88 -6.27 -10.58
N LEU A 38 6.07 -6.87 -10.66
CA LEU A 38 6.93 -7.04 -9.49
C LEU A 38 7.44 -5.69 -9.00
N GLU A 39 7.84 -4.79 -9.89
CA GLU A 39 8.27 -3.43 -9.49
C GLU A 39 7.15 -2.63 -8.84
N TYR A 40 5.93 -2.73 -9.37
CA TYR A 40 4.77 -2.11 -8.73
C TYR A 40 4.50 -2.73 -7.34
N ALA A 41 4.62 -4.04 -7.19
CA ALA A 41 4.50 -4.69 -5.88
C ALA A 41 5.58 -4.21 -4.89
N LYS A 42 6.82 -3.99 -5.35
CA LYS A 42 7.89 -3.41 -4.52
C LYS A 42 7.55 -1.99 -4.05
N ILE A 43 6.94 -1.19 -4.92
CA ILE A 43 6.47 0.16 -4.59
C ILE A 43 5.39 0.12 -3.50
N LEU A 44 4.39 -0.76 -3.64
CA LEU A 44 3.35 -0.96 -2.62
C LEU A 44 3.95 -1.37 -1.28
N VAL A 45 4.79 -2.40 -1.28
CA VAL A 45 5.44 -2.90 -0.07
C VAL A 45 6.33 -1.85 0.60
N SER A 46 6.98 -1.00 -0.19
CA SER A 46 7.77 0.13 0.34
C SER A 46 6.87 1.12 1.08
N LEU A 47 5.71 1.47 0.52
CA LEU A 47 4.74 2.34 1.21
C LEU A 47 4.25 1.70 2.51
N TRP A 48 3.92 0.41 2.46
CA TRP A 48 3.44 -0.32 3.64
C TRP A 48 4.49 -0.38 4.75
N SER A 49 5.77 -0.54 4.40
CA SER A 49 6.89 -0.46 5.34
C SER A 49 7.01 0.92 5.98
N HIS A 50 6.95 2.01 5.19
CA HIS A 50 6.94 3.38 5.73
C HIS A 50 5.77 3.59 6.69
N ALA A 51 4.58 3.08 6.37
CA ALA A 51 3.41 3.17 7.24
C ALA A 51 3.58 2.39 8.56
N CYS A 52 4.14 1.17 8.51
CA CYS A 52 4.45 0.38 9.72
C CYS A 52 5.51 1.01 10.63
N MET A 53 6.29 1.96 10.11
CA MET A 53 7.37 2.63 10.84
C MET A 53 7.05 4.11 11.12
N ALA A 54 5.82 4.55 10.85
CA ALA A 54 5.44 5.96 10.91
C ALA A 54 5.60 6.57 12.33
N ASP A 55 5.47 5.76 13.37
CA ASP A 55 5.71 6.16 14.77
C ASP A 55 7.12 5.82 15.29
N GLY A 56 8.00 5.34 14.41
CA GLY A 56 9.36 4.91 14.73
C GLY A 56 9.46 3.51 15.34
N ALA A 57 8.38 2.75 15.48
CA ALA A 57 8.40 1.41 16.07
C ALA A 57 7.53 0.41 15.30
N PHE A 58 8.13 -0.70 14.85
CA PHE A 58 7.38 -1.77 14.20
C PHE A 58 6.41 -2.47 15.17
N HIS A 59 5.13 -2.50 14.84
CA HIS A 59 4.12 -3.26 15.58
C HIS A 59 3.72 -4.55 14.88
N GLU A 60 3.68 -5.64 15.64
CA GLU A 60 3.32 -6.98 15.14
C GLU A 60 1.94 -7.02 14.44
N LYS A 61 0.97 -6.23 14.90
CA LYS A 61 -0.38 -6.20 14.29
C LYS A 61 -0.38 -5.62 12.89
N GLU A 62 0.40 -4.56 12.66
CA GLU A 62 0.55 -3.93 11.35
C GLU A 62 1.33 -4.85 10.43
N GLY A 63 2.41 -5.46 10.91
CA GLY A 63 3.16 -6.47 10.17
C GLY A 63 2.29 -7.67 9.74
N ASN A 64 1.43 -8.16 10.63
CA ASN A 64 0.47 -9.21 10.30
C ASN A 64 -0.53 -8.75 9.22
N LEU A 65 -1.02 -7.51 9.28
CA LEU A 65 -1.88 -6.95 8.24
C LEU A 65 -1.14 -6.87 6.89
N VAL A 66 0.08 -6.36 6.87
CA VAL A 66 0.91 -6.29 5.67
C VAL A 66 1.15 -7.69 5.09
N GLY A 67 1.38 -8.69 5.94
CA GLY A 67 1.48 -10.08 5.51
C GLY A 67 0.22 -10.58 4.78
N GLU A 68 -0.98 -10.21 5.23
CA GLU A 68 -2.22 -10.52 4.52
C GLU A 68 -2.37 -9.71 3.21
N MET A 69 -1.95 -8.45 3.19
CA MET A 69 -1.94 -7.62 1.97
C MET A 69 -1.00 -8.21 0.91
N VAL A 70 0.20 -8.67 1.29
CA VAL A 70 1.13 -9.37 0.40
C VAL A 70 0.51 -10.66 -0.13
N LYS A 71 -0.16 -11.46 0.72
CA LYS A 71 -0.87 -12.66 0.25
C LYS A 71 -1.92 -12.33 -0.80
N ALA A 72 -2.65 -11.24 -0.61
CA ALA A 72 -3.68 -10.79 -1.54
C ALA A 72 -3.15 -10.43 -2.94
N LEU A 73 -1.87 -10.01 -3.04
CA LEU A 73 -1.23 -9.76 -4.34
C LEU A 73 -1.13 -11.02 -5.21
N PHE A 74 -1.13 -12.22 -4.62
CA PHE A 74 -1.06 -13.50 -5.33
C PHE A 74 -2.42 -14.16 -5.56
N GLU A 75 -3.51 -13.56 -5.07
CA GLU A 75 -4.85 -14.10 -5.29
C GLU A 75 -5.22 -14.09 -6.80
N PRO A 76 -6.09 -14.99 -7.27
CA PRO A 76 -6.49 -15.01 -8.68
C PRO A 76 -7.03 -13.67 -9.16
N GLY A 77 -6.45 -13.12 -10.23
CA GLY A 77 -6.82 -11.81 -10.77
C GLY A 77 -6.11 -10.62 -10.12
N SER A 78 -5.20 -10.87 -9.17
CA SER A 78 -4.33 -9.83 -8.60
C SER A 78 -3.01 -9.68 -9.37
N ILE A 79 -2.24 -8.66 -9.03
CA ILE A 79 -1.05 -8.24 -9.77
C ILE A 79 0.06 -9.29 -9.86
N LEU A 80 0.21 -10.16 -8.85
CA LEU A 80 1.19 -11.25 -8.82
C LEU A 80 0.55 -12.63 -9.03
N SER A 81 -0.68 -12.69 -9.56
CA SER A 81 -1.42 -13.94 -9.68
C SER A 81 -0.76 -15.00 -10.58
N ASP A 82 0.13 -14.59 -11.48
CA ASP A 82 0.90 -15.49 -12.37
C ASP A 82 2.20 -16.01 -11.72
N TYR A 83 2.63 -15.46 -10.58
CA TYR A 83 3.87 -15.86 -9.90
C TYR A 83 3.68 -17.05 -8.96
N LYS A 84 2.69 -17.92 -9.22
CA LYS A 84 2.37 -19.05 -8.32
C LYS A 84 3.55 -20.00 -8.14
N ASP A 85 4.29 -20.26 -9.22
CA ASP A 85 5.39 -21.21 -9.23
C ASP A 85 6.68 -20.63 -8.61
N SER A 86 6.84 -19.30 -8.61
CA SER A 86 7.98 -18.58 -8.02
C SER A 86 7.57 -17.78 -6.78
N LYS A 87 6.46 -18.15 -6.12
CA LYS A 87 5.89 -17.36 -5.01
C LYS A 87 6.87 -17.15 -3.87
N ALA A 88 7.64 -18.19 -3.50
CA ALA A 88 8.62 -18.10 -2.43
C ALA A 88 9.70 -17.06 -2.75
N GLU A 89 10.30 -17.15 -3.93
CA GLU A 89 11.34 -16.20 -4.38
C GLU A 89 10.82 -14.76 -4.45
N VAL A 90 9.59 -14.57 -4.93
CA VAL A 90 8.99 -13.24 -4.99
C VAL A 90 8.71 -12.70 -3.58
N VAL A 91 8.22 -13.53 -2.66
CA VAL A 91 8.01 -13.12 -1.26
C VAL A 91 9.33 -12.77 -0.60
N ASP A 92 10.42 -13.49 -0.87
CA ASP A 92 11.75 -13.16 -0.35
C ASP A 92 12.19 -11.78 -0.84
N VAL A 93 12.05 -11.49 -2.13
CA VAL A 93 12.35 -10.16 -2.70
C VAL A 93 11.48 -9.06 -2.08
N LEU A 94 10.19 -9.30 -1.90
CA LEU A 94 9.31 -8.33 -1.26
C LEU A 94 9.64 -8.13 0.22
N SER A 95 10.12 -9.17 0.91
CA SER A 95 10.56 -9.06 2.31
C SER A 95 11.82 -8.20 2.41
N GLU A 96 12.80 -8.39 1.51
CA GLU A 96 13.99 -7.53 1.43
C GLU A 96 13.61 -6.05 1.19
N VAL A 97 12.60 -5.81 0.34
CA VAL A 97 12.09 -4.46 0.06
C VAL A 97 11.33 -3.89 1.26
N PHE A 98 10.62 -4.72 2.03
CA PHE A 98 9.97 -4.27 3.25
C PHE A 98 11.01 -3.81 4.29
N ASP A 99 12.10 -4.56 4.44
CA ASP A 99 13.19 -4.24 5.37
C ASP A 99 14.02 -3.02 4.89
N SER A 100 14.09 -2.79 3.58
CA SER A 100 14.79 -1.66 2.97
C SER A 100 13.90 -0.97 1.92
N PRO A 101 12.91 -0.17 2.37
CA PRO A 101 11.90 0.39 1.48
C PRO A 101 12.48 1.42 0.52
N LEU A 102 11.87 1.50 -0.66
CA LEU A 102 12.18 2.54 -1.63
C LEU A 102 11.91 3.93 -1.03
N PRO A 103 12.69 4.96 -1.41
CA PRO A 103 12.45 6.33 -0.95
C PRO A 103 11.04 6.82 -1.30
N MET A 104 10.41 7.60 -0.41
CA MET A 104 9.04 8.13 -0.63
C MET A 104 8.90 8.87 -1.98
N LYS A 105 9.91 9.65 -2.37
CA LYS A 105 9.95 10.31 -3.70
C LYS A 105 9.76 9.36 -4.90
N THR A 106 10.14 8.09 -4.77
CA THR A 106 9.96 7.07 -5.81
C THR A 106 8.51 6.60 -5.84
N ILE A 107 7.90 6.47 -4.66
CA ILE A 107 6.49 6.10 -4.49
C ILE A 107 5.60 7.23 -5.03
N THR A 108 5.86 8.49 -4.66
CA THR A 108 5.10 9.66 -5.13
C THR A 108 5.07 9.78 -6.65
N LYS A 109 6.19 9.49 -7.33
CA LYS A 109 6.26 9.52 -8.81
C LYS A 109 5.34 8.52 -9.50
N VAL A 110 5.01 7.41 -8.83
CA VAL A 110 4.16 6.36 -9.40
C VAL A 110 2.69 6.79 -9.41
N VAL A 111 2.30 7.61 -8.44
CA VAL A 111 0.92 8.11 -8.31
C VAL A 111 0.72 9.50 -8.92
N GLU A 112 1.80 10.15 -9.35
CA GLU A 112 1.78 11.50 -9.90
C GLU A 112 0.85 11.60 -11.13
N GLY A 113 -0.15 12.47 -11.05
CA GLY A 113 -1.13 12.66 -12.12
C GLY A 113 -2.21 11.58 -12.20
N ASN A 114 -2.23 10.61 -11.27
CA ASN A 114 -3.25 9.57 -11.18
C ASN A 114 -3.94 9.62 -9.79
N ASP A 115 -4.99 10.43 -9.71
CA ASP A 115 -5.76 10.66 -8.47
C ASP A 115 -6.28 9.36 -7.82
N GLN A 116 -6.65 8.38 -8.65
CA GLN A 116 -7.16 7.10 -8.15
C GLN A 116 -6.05 6.29 -7.48
N TYR A 117 -4.84 6.28 -8.05
CA TYR A 117 -3.69 5.60 -7.44
C TYR A 117 -3.22 6.31 -6.17
N ALA A 118 -3.14 7.64 -6.21
CA ALA A 118 -2.84 8.46 -5.04
C ALA A 118 -3.80 8.15 -3.88
N LEU A 119 -5.10 8.08 -4.18
CA LEU A 119 -6.12 7.78 -3.17
C LEU A 119 -6.03 6.35 -2.63
N ASN A 120 -5.79 5.37 -3.51
CA ASN A 120 -5.65 3.96 -3.11
C ASN A 120 -4.43 3.76 -2.21
N PHE A 121 -3.30 4.37 -2.56
CA PHE A 121 -2.07 4.29 -1.77
C PHE A 121 -2.26 4.95 -0.41
N TYR A 122 -2.89 6.12 -0.38
CA TYR A 122 -3.21 6.79 0.88
C TYR A 122 -4.13 5.95 1.76
N GLU A 123 -5.14 5.31 1.18
CA GLU A 123 -6.04 4.41 1.92
C GLU A 123 -5.31 3.19 2.50
N ASP A 124 -4.36 2.61 1.78
CA ASP A 124 -3.53 1.52 2.28
C ASP A 124 -2.72 1.98 3.51
N ALA A 125 -2.09 3.15 3.43
CA ALA A 125 -1.34 3.73 4.54
C ALA A 125 -2.23 3.99 5.76
N VAL A 126 -3.41 4.61 5.56
CA VAL A 126 -4.43 4.81 6.62
C VAL A 126 -4.86 3.49 7.24
N CYS A 127 -5.09 2.46 6.42
CA CYS A 127 -5.51 1.15 6.89
C CYS A 127 -4.43 0.50 7.78
N ILE A 128 -3.15 0.69 7.46
CA ILE A 128 -2.03 0.15 8.24
C ILE A 128 -1.94 0.88 9.58
N VAL A 129 -1.75 2.20 9.57
CA VAL A 129 -1.54 2.97 10.82
C VAL A 129 -2.75 2.97 11.75
N SER A 130 -3.97 2.74 11.23
CA SER A 130 -5.18 2.65 12.06
C SER A 130 -5.42 1.26 12.68
N THR A 131 -4.54 0.27 12.43
CA THR A 131 -4.75 -1.12 12.84
C THR A 131 -4.88 -1.29 14.35
N ASP A 132 -4.13 -0.49 15.12
CA ASP A 132 -4.13 -0.55 16.58
C ASP A 132 -5.32 0.20 17.22
N GLY A 133 -6.03 1.01 16.44
CA GLY A 133 -7.22 1.76 16.80
C GLY A 133 -6.97 3.14 17.42
N LYS A 134 -5.72 3.60 17.55
CA LYS A 134 -5.39 4.95 18.05
C LYS A 134 -4.19 5.53 17.33
N LEU A 135 -4.44 6.50 16.46
CA LEU A 135 -3.35 7.23 15.82
C LEU A 135 -2.54 8.03 16.85
N LYS A 136 -1.24 7.76 16.88
CA LYS A 136 -0.23 8.59 17.53
C LYS A 136 -0.04 9.88 16.73
N LYS A 137 0.61 10.85 17.36
CA LYS A 137 0.92 12.14 16.74
C LYS A 137 1.77 11.95 15.47
N ASP A 138 2.79 11.10 15.54
CA ASP A 138 3.74 10.89 14.45
C ASP A 138 3.09 10.16 13.26
N GLU A 139 2.18 9.21 13.50
CA GLU A 139 1.36 8.58 12.44
C GLU A 139 0.43 9.58 11.75
N ARG A 140 -0.12 10.54 12.50
CA ARG A 140 -0.92 11.62 11.93
C ARG A 140 -0.06 12.56 11.09
N GLU A 141 1.10 12.97 11.59
CA GLU A 141 2.04 13.80 10.83
C GLU A 141 2.47 13.09 9.54
N PHE A 142 2.78 11.78 9.60
CA PHE A 142 3.06 10.96 8.43
C PHE A 142 1.92 10.96 7.40
N LEU A 143 0.67 10.74 7.83
CA LEU A 143 -0.48 10.78 6.92
C LEU A 143 -0.70 12.18 6.33
N ASP A 144 -0.54 13.23 7.13
CA ASP A 144 -0.68 14.61 6.67
C ASP A 144 0.36 14.94 5.59
N GLU A 145 1.62 14.55 5.80
CA GLU A 145 2.70 14.69 4.82
C GLU A 145 2.44 13.85 3.57
N LEU A 146 2.03 12.60 3.73
CA LEU A 146 1.72 11.70 2.62
C LEU A 146 0.59 12.24 1.73
N ALA A 147 -0.46 12.80 2.34
CA ALA A 147 -1.57 13.40 1.60
C ALA A 147 -1.11 14.62 0.78
N VAL A 148 -0.17 15.42 1.31
CA VAL A 148 0.43 16.55 0.60
C VAL A 148 1.30 16.08 -0.56
N GLU A 149 2.17 15.10 -0.32
CA GLU A 149 3.03 14.50 -1.35
C GLU A 149 2.20 13.90 -2.49
N PHE A 150 1.10 13.23 -2.18
CA PHE A 150 0.17 12.65 -3.15
C PHE A 150 -0.81 13.68 -3.74
N GLN A 151 -0.70 14.96 -3.36
CA GLN A 151 -1.53 16.06 -3.84
C GLN A 151 -3.03 15.81 -3.65
N LEU A 152 -3.41 15.08 -2.59
CA LEU A 152 -4.80 14.76 -2.32
C LEU A 152 -5.59 16.00 -1.91
N SER A 153 -6.84 16.09 -2.39
CA SER A 153 -7.77 17.09 -1.90
C SER A 153 -8.11 16.82 -0.43
N GLN A 154 -8.41 17.89 0.33
CA GLN A 154 -8.87 17.75 1.71
C GLN A 154 -10.17 16.94 1.83
N ILE A 155 -10.99 16.97 0.77
CA ILE A 155 -12.24 16.21 0.72
C ILE A 155 -11.94 14.71 0.62
N ASP A 156 -11.04 14.30 -0.27
CA ASP A 156 -10.70 12.89 -0.47
C ASP A 156 -9.99 12.31 0.75
N LYS A 157 -9.03 13.07 1.30
CA LYS A 157 -8.37 12.75 2.57
C LYS A 157 -9.40 12.49 3.67
N HIS A 158 -10.30 13.45 3.90
CA HIS A 158 -11.32 13.32 4.95
C HIS A 158 -12.27 12.15 4.70
N GLN A 159 -12.63 11.87 3.45
CA GLN A 159 -13.48 10.73 3.11
C GLN A 159 -12.81 9.40 3.44
N VAL A 160 -11.51 9.25 3.15
CA VAL A 160 -10.74 8.05 3.52
C VAL A 160 -10.68 7.93 5.03
N GLU A 161 -10.22 8.96 5.73
CA GLU A 161 -10.03 8.95 7.19
C GLU A 161 -11.31 8.60 7.96
N LYS A 162 -12.44 9.13 7.49
CA LYS A 162 -13.76 8.82 8.05
C LYS A 162 -14.13 7.34 7.93
N ARG A 163 -13.66 6.61 6.90
CA ARG A 163 -13.92 5.16 6.77
C ARG A 163 -13.25 4.34 7.87
N TYR A 164 -12.18 4.85 8.45
CA TYR A 164 -11.38 4.18 9.46
C TYR A 164 -11.58 4.76 10.87
N ASP A 165 -12.55 5.69 11.02
CA ASP A 165 -12.84 6.39 12.28
C ASP A 165 -11.62 7.11 12.88
N ILE A 166 -10.72 7.64 12.03
CA ILE A 166 -9.49 8.34 12.45
C ILE A 166 -9.68 9.87 12.39
N HIS A 167 -10.40 10.42 13.37
CA HIS A 167 -10.62 11.86 13.51
C HIS A 167 -9.76 12.49 14.60
#